data_AF-A0A3Q9FK58-F1
#
_entry.id   AF-A0A3Q9FK58-F1
#
_cell.length_a   1.000
_cell.length_b   1.000
_cell.length_c   1.000
_cell.angle_alpha   90.00
_cell.angle_beta   90.00
_cell.angle_gamma   90.00
#
_symmetry.space_group_name_H-M   'P 1'
#
loop_
_entity.id
_entity.type
_entity.pdbx_description
1 polymer ?
#
loop_
_entity_poly.entity_id
_entity_poly.type
_entity_poly.pdbx_seq_one_letter_code
_entity_poly.pdbx_strand_id
1 'polypeptide(L)'
;MRTLLKLEELALFLLGIFMFGLLGYQWWLFPVLLLLPDVGMLGYLVNNKMGVRLYNLFHHRGIAIVLYFSGMYFSFPIVQLIGVIVFSHAAMDRIFGYGLKYDRGFKFTHLGEIGNKNG
;
A
#
# COMPACT_ATOMS: atom_id res chain seq x y z
N MET A 1 8.90 11.94 -15.99
CA MET A 1 7.88 10.96 -15.56
C MET A 1 7.89 10.69 -14.06
N ARG A 2 9.05 10.46 -13.43
CA ARG A 2 9.17 10.17 -11.99
C ARG A 2 8.44 11.16 -11.07
N THR A 3 8.64 12.46 -11.25
CA THR A 3 7.97 13.48 -10.42
C THR A 3 6.45 13.46 -10.60
N LEU A 4 5.97 13.25 -11.84
CA LEU A 4 4.54 13.17 -12.13
C LEU A 4 3.90 11.97 -11.41
N LEU A 5 4.53 10.78 -11.51
CA LEU A 5 4.08 9.59 -10.78
C LEU A 5 4.06 9.84 -9.27
N LYS A 6 5.09 10.49 -8.70
CA LYS A 6 5.11 10.82 -7.26
C LYS A 6 3.99 11.79 -6.86
N LEU A 7 3.64 12.75 -7.71
CA LEU A 7 2.53 13.67 -7.46
C LEU A 7 1.18 12.96 -7.53
N GLU A 8 0.99 12.03 -8.46
CA GLU A 8 -0.20 11.16 -8.51
C GLU A 8 -0.34 10.34 -7.23
N GLU A 9 0.75 9.69 -6.80
CA GLU A 9 0.74 8.89 -5.57
C GLU A 9 0.58 9.75 -4.32
N LEU A 10 1.11 10.97 -4.30
CA LEU A 10 0.87 11.94 -3.23
C LEU A 10 -0.61 12.32 -3.15
N ALA A 11 -1.25 12.58 -4.30
CA ALA A 11 -2.68 12.87 -4.34
C ALA A 11 -3.52 11.69 -3.80
N LEU A 12 -3.16 10.46 -4.17
CA LEU A 12 -3.83 9.25 -3.66
C LEU A 12 -3.57 9.04 -2.17
N PHE A 13 -2.37 9.35 -1.67
CA PHE A 13 -2.06 9.26 -0.25
C PHE A 13 -2.87 10.28 0.57
N LEU A 14 -2.96 11.53 0.08
CA LEU A 14 -3.81 12.57 0.68
C LEU A 14 -5.29 12.18 0.67
N LEU A 15 -5.76 11.53 -0.40
CA LEU A 15 -7.11 10.96 -0.45
C LEU A 15 -7.30 9.88 0.63
N GLY A 16 -6.30 9.02 0.84
CA GLY A 16 -6.31 8.02 1.91
C GLY A 16 -6.42 8.62 3.32
N ILE A 17 -5.66 9.68 3.60
CA ILE A 17 -5.74 10.46 4.86
C ILE A 17 -7.14 11.05 5.04
N PHE A 18 -7.68 11.67 3.98
CA PHE A 18 -9.03 12.21 3.99
C PHE A 18 -10.07 11.13 4.30
N MET A 19 -10.00 9.99 3.60
CA MET A 19 -10.89 8.84 3.82
C MET A 19 -10.80 8.30 5.25
N PHE A 20 -9.60 8.23 5.83
CA PHE A 20 -9.43 7.81 7.23
C PHE A 20 -10.13 8.77 8.20
N GLY A 21 -10.03 10.08 7.95
CA GLY A 21 -10.70 11.11 8.75
C GLY A 21 -12.23 10.96 8.79
N LEU A 22 -12.83 10.31 7.79
CA LEU A 22 -14.27 10.03 7.74
C LEU A 22 -14.69 8.83 8.60
N LEU A 23 -13.76 7.99 9.06
CA LEU A 23 -14.07 6.74 9.77
C LEU A 23 -14.25 6.91 11.28
N GLY A 24 -13.95 8.09 11.85
CA GLY A 24 -14.13 8.36 13.28
C GLY A 24 -13.13 7.66 14.23
N TYR A 25 -12.08 7.03 13.71
CA TYR A 25 -11.01 6.44 14.51
C TYR A 25 -10.06 7.50 15.08
N GLN A 26 -9.34 7.14 16.14
CA GLN A 26 -8.30 7.99 16.72
C GLN A 26 -7.15 8.20 15.72
N TRP A 27 -6.74 9.45 15.51
CA TRP A 27 -5.75 9.82 14.48
C TRP A 27 -4.40 9.13 14.62
N TRP A 28 -3.97 8.78 15.84
CA TRP A 28 -2.72 8.06 16.07
C TRP A 28 -2.72 6.64 15.49
N LEU A 29 -3.89 6.03 15.27
CA LEU A 29 -4.01 4.71 14.63
C LEU A 29 -3.56 4.76 13.18
N PHE A 30 -3.74 5.88 12.49
CA PHE A 30 -3.35 6.00 11.09
C PHE A 30 -1.86 5.72 10.89
N PRO A 31 -0.90 6.47 11.47
CA PRO A 31 0.52 6.21 11.27
C PRO A 31 0.97 4.83 11.81
N VAL A 32 0.35 4.33 12.89
CA VAL A 32 0.67 3.00 13.43
C VAL A 32 0.27 1.89 12.46
N LEU A 33 -0.97 1.92 11.99
CA LEU A 33 -1.50 0.92 11.06
C LEU A 33 -0.93 1.09 9.65
N LEU A 34 -0.53 2.32 9.28
CA LEU A 34 0.07 2.62 7.98
C LEU A 34 1.32 1.79 7.73
N LEU A 35 2.08 1.38 8.74
CA LEU A 35 3.27 0.54 8.57
C LEU A 35 2.98 -0.96 8.65
N LEU A 36 1.78 -1.35 9.07
CA LEU A 36 1.41 -2.75 9.26
C LEU A 36 1.47 -3.60 7.97
N PRO A 37 1.09 -3.08 6.77
CA PRO A 37 1.20 -3.82 5.51
C PRO A 37 2.61 -4.35 5.19
N ASP A 38 3.68 -3.70 5.68
CA ASP A 38 5.07 -4.12 5.47
C ASP A 38 5.41 -5.46 6.12
N VAL A 39 4.59 -5.94 7.07
CA VAL A 39 4.71 -7.30 7.61
C VAL A 39 4.64 -8.36 6.49
N GLY A 40 4.01 -8.06 5.35
CA GLY A 40 4.05 -8.90 4.15
C GLY A 40 5.46 -9.22 3.65
N MET A 41 6.46 -8.38 3.96
CA MET A 41 7.88 -8.64 3.66
C MET A 41 8.44 -9.86 4.39
N LEU A 42 7.86 -10.28 5.52
CA LEU A 42 8.30 -11.49 6.23
C LEU A 42 8.16 -12.75 5.37
N GLY A 43 7.31 -12.73 4.33
CA GLY A 43 7.25 -13.82 3.35
C GLY A 43 8.59 -14.13 2.67
N TYR A 44 9.47 -13.14 2.54
CA TYR A 44 10.82 -13.33 1.97
C TYR A 44 11.72 -14.19 2.86
N LEU A 45 11.42 -14.34 4.16
CA LEU A 45 12.13 -15.28 5.04
C LEU A 45 11.90 -16.74 4.64
N VAL A 46 10.77 -17.04 3.99
CA VAL A 46 10.46 -18.39 3.49
C VAL A 46 11.07 -18.60 2.11
N ASN A 47 10.74 -17.73 1.16
CA ASN A 47 11.36 -17.66 -0.18
C ASN A 47 10.85 -16.43 -0.97
N ASN A 48 11.50 -16.14 -2.10
CA ASN A 48 11.13 -15.02 -2.98
C ASN A 48 9.67 -15.09 -3.49
N LYS A 49 9.16 -16.27 -3.84
CA LYS A 49 7.78 -16.41 -4.37
C LYS A 49 6.74 -16.08 -3.30
N MET A 50 6.94 -16.54 -2.07
CA MET A 50 6.07 -16.24 -0.94
C MET A 50 6.15 -14.76 -0.57
N GLY A 51 7.36 -14.20 -0.50
CA GLY A 51 7.59 -12.78 -0.25
C GLY A 51 6.88 -11.87 -1.24
N VAL A 52 7.00 -12.14 -2.55
CA VAL A 52 6.34 -11.34 -3.59
C VAL A 52 4.82 -11.44 -3.49
N ARG A 53 4.26 -12.63 -3.24
CA ARG A 53 2.80 -12.80 -3.11
C ARG A 53 2.24 -12.04 -1.91
N LEU A 54 2.84 -12.23 -0.73
CA LEU A 54 2.37 -11.58 0.49
C LEU A 54 2.57 -10.07 0.44
N TYR A 55 3.74 -9.60 0.00
CA TYR A 55 3.99 -8.18 -0.18
C TYR A 55 2.99 -7.56 -1.16
N ASN A 56 2.84 -8.12 -2.36
CA ASN A 56 1.95 -7.55 -3.37
C ASN A 56 0.50 -7.55 -2.92
N LEU A 57 0.04 -8.57 -2.18
CA LEU A 57 -1.31 -8.61 -1.61
C LEU A 57 -1.60 -7.38 -0.73
N PHE A 58 -0.68 -7.07 0.19
CA PHE A 58 -0.80 -5.92 1.09
C PHE A 58 -0.44 -4.56 0.44
N HIS A 59 -0.07 -4.55 -0.84
CA HIS A 59 0.27 -3.34 -1.60
C HIS A 59 -0.62 -3.15 -2.85
N HIS A 60 -1.65 -4.00 -3.01
CA HIS A 60 -2.53 -3.99 -4.17
C HIS A 60 -3.69 -3.01 -3.98
N ARG A 61 -3.64 -1.84 -4.64
CA ARG A 61 -4.69 -0.81 -4.56
C ARG A 61 -6.09 -1.32 -4.93
N GLY A 62 -6.19 -2.18 -5.96
CA GLY A 62 -7.49 -2.76 -6.33
C GLY A 62 -8.14 -3.57 -5.21
N ILE A 63 -7.35 -4.31 -4.42
CA ILE A 63 -7.88 -5.07 -3.28
C ILE A 63 -8.29 -4.10 -2.17
N ALA A 64 -7.46 -3.09 -1.91
CA ALA A 64 -7.76 -2.04 -0.94
C ALA A 64 -9.09 -1.31 -1.24
N ILE A 65 -9.32 -0.99 -2.51
CA ILE A 65 -10.56 -0.35 -2.99
C ILE A 65 -11.76 -1.28 -2.78
N VAL A 66 -11.65 -2.55 -3.16
CA VAL A 66 -12.72 -3.55 -2.94
C VAL A 66 -13.02 -3.72 -1.45
N LEU A 67 -12.00 -3.77 -0.59
CA LEU A 67 -12.17 -3.84 0.86
C LEU A 67 -12.85 -2.58 1.42
N TYR A 68 -12.44 -1.39 0.98
CA TYR A 68 -13.06 -0.15 1.41
C TYR A 68 -14.56 -0.11 1.08
N PHE A 69 -14.92 -0.37 -0.19
CA PHE A 69 -16.32 -0.30 -0.63
C PHE A 69 -17.17 -1.45 -0.12
N SER A 70 -16.61 -2.66 0.04
CA SER A 70 -17.33 -3.77 0.68
C SER A 70 -17.57 -3.49 2.16
N GLY A 71 -16.57 -2.98 2.88
CA GLY A 71 -16.71 -2.55 4.27
C GLY A 71 -17.78 -1.46 4.43
N MET A 72 -17.83 -0.50 3.52
CA MET A 72 -18.89 0.51 3.48
C MET A 72 -20.27 -0.11 3.20
N TYR A 73 -20.39 -0.91 2.15
CA TYR A 73 -21.67 -1.49 1.70
C TYR A 73 -22.29 -2.43 2.74
N PHE A 74 -21.46 -3.26 3.38
CA PHE A 74 -21.91 -4.21 4.41
C PHE A 74 -21.88 -3.64 5.83
N SER A 75 -21.56 -2.34 6.00
CA SER A 75 -21.43 -1.70 7.32
C SER A 75 -20.45 -2.43 8.25
N PHE A 76 -19.27 -2.80 7.73
CA PHE A 76 -18.16 -3.40 8.47
C PHE A 76 -17.00 -2.40 8.63
N PRO A 77 -16.95 -1.63 9.73
CA PRO A 77 -15.99 -0.54 9.92
C PRO A 77 -14.53 -1.01 9.92
N ILE A 78 -14.26 -2.23 10.38
CA ILE A 78 -12.91 -2.81 10.40
C ILE A 78 -12.44 -3.11 8.98
N VAL A 79 -13.31 -3.69 8.13
CA VAL A 79 -12.98 -4.00 6.73
C VAL A 79 -12.75 -2.70 5.95
N GLN A 80 -13.57 -1.69 6.21
CA GLN A 80 -13.40 -0.36 5.63
C GLN A 80 -12.06 0.27 6.04
N LEU A 81 -11.69 0.18 7.33
CA LEU A 81 -10.40 0.65 7.84
C LEU A 81 -9.23 -0.08 7.17
N ILE A 82 -9.27 -1.40 7.05
CA ILE A 82 -8.24 -2.18 6.34
C ILE A 82 -8.09 -1.68 4.91
N GLY A 83 -9.20 -1.44 4.20
CA GLY A 83 -9.19 -0.88 2.85
C GLY A 83 -8.47 0.48 2.79
N VAL A 84 -8.81 1.41 3.69
CA VAL A 84 -8.15 2.73 3.75
C VAL A 84 -6.65 2.61 4.05
N ILE A 85 -6.26 1.79 5.03
CA ILE A 85 -4.86 1.63 5.43
C ILE A 85 -4.03 1.02 4.30
N VAL A 86 -4.49 -0.08 3.69
CA VAL A 86 -3.78 -0.74 2.58
C VAL A 86 -3.67 0.20 1.38
N PHE A 87 -4.72 0.96 1.07
CA PHE A 87 -4.71 1.94 -0.01
C PHE A 87 -3.68 3.04 0.24
N SER A 88 -3.71 3.62 1.44
CA SER A 88 -2.83 4.72 1.83
C SER A 88 -1.37 4.27 1.87
N HIS A 89 -1.09 3.11 2.46
CA HIS A 89 0.24 2.53 2.50
C HIS A 89 0.78 2.28 1.09
N ALA A 90 -0.01 1.65 0.22
CA ALA A 90 0.42 1.37 -1.15
C ALA A 90 0.71 2.64 -1.97
N ALA A 91 -0.01 3.74 -1.71
CA ALA A 91 0.29 5.04 -2.33
C ALA A 91 1.59 5.62 -1.78
N MET A 92 1.75 5.64 -0.45
CA MET A 92 2.96 6.10 0.22
C MET A 92 4.21 5.33 -0.26
N ASP A 93 4.12 4.00 -0.33
CA ASP A 93 5.17 3.11 -0.82
C ASP A 93 5.68 3.54 -2.21
N ARG A 94 4.75 3.84 -3.14
CA ARG A 94 5.09 4.30 -4.49
C ARG A 94 5.70 5.71 -4.54
N ILE A 95 5.37 6.61 -3.61
CA ILE A 95 6.03 7.94 -3.49
C ILE A 95 7.54 7.76 -3.23
N PHE A 96 7.91 6.77 -2.41
CA PHE A 96 9.29 6.45 -2.08
C PHE A 96 10.00 5.60 -3.14
N GLY A 97 9.33 5.30 -4.26
CA GLY A 97 9.90 4.51 -5.36
C GLY A 97 9.87 3.00 -5.10
N TYR A 98 9.13 2.57 -4.08
CA TYR A 98 8.75 1.18 -3.92
C TYR A 98 7.51 0.88 -4.76
N GLY A 99 7.05 -0.36 -4.75
CA GLY A 99 5.94 -0.78 -5.59
C GLY A 99 5.84 -2.29 -5.69
N LEU A 100 4.87 -2.75 -6.48
CA LEU A 100 4.65 -4.18 -6.72
C LEU A 100 5.92 -4.85 -7.22
N LYS A 101 6.23 -5.99 -6.60
CA LYS A 101 7.47 -6.75 -6.74
C LYS A 101 7.33 -7.80 -7.83
N TYR A 102 8.43 -8.02 -8.54
CA TYR A 102 8.60 -9.17 -9.42
C TYR A 102 9.24 -10.35 -8.68
N ASP A 103 9.03 -11.57 -9.18
CA ASP A 103 9.59 -12.82 -8.66
C ASP A 103 11.13 -12.90 -8.69
N ARG A 104 11.77 -11.98 -9.42
CA ARG A 104 13.23 -11.82 -9.51
C ARG A 104 13.89 -11.27 -8.24
N GLY A 105 13.12 -10.83 -7.25
CA GLY A 105 13.61 -10.40 -5.93
C GLY A 105 13.11 -9.00 -5.52
N PHE A 106 13.28 -8.67 -4.23
CA PHE A 106 12.68 -7.48 -3.60
C PHE A 106 13.04 -6.14 -4.26
N LYS A 107 14.20 -6.05 -4.92
CA LYS A 107 14.68 -4.83 -5.59
C LYS A 107 13.94 -4.52 -6.88
N PHE A 108 13.31 -5.51 -7.52
CA PHE A 108 12.70 -5.33 -8.84
C PHE A 108 11.21 -5.02 -8.69
N THR A 109 10.82 -3.82 -9.13
CA THR A 109 9.43 -3.36 -9.05
C THR A 109 8.91 -2.92 -10.41
N HIS A 110 7.60 -2.77 -10.54
CA HIS A 110 6.99 -2.15 -11.72
C HIS A 110 7.41 -0.68 -11.96
N LEU A 111 7.97 0.01 -10.96
CA LEU A 111 8.53 1.36 -11.10
C LEU A 111 10.03 1.37 -11.45
N GLY A 112 10.65 0.19 -11.56
CA GLY A 112 12.08 0.02 -11.80
C GLY A 112 12.80 -0.66 -10.64
N GLU A 113 14.12 -0.66 -10.70
CA GLU A 113 14.99 -1.25 -9.69
C GLU A 113 15.29 -0.25 -8.55
N ILE A 114 15.07 -0.68 -7.31
CA ILE A 114 15.32 0.13 -6.11
C ILE A 114 16.81 0.46 -6.01
N GLY A 115 17.12 1.74 -5.80
CA GLY A 115 18.50 2.24 -5.67
C GLY A 115 19.16 2.58 -7.00
N ASN A 116 18.52 2.29 -8.14
CA ASN A 116 19.04 2.66 -9.45
C ASN A 116 18.51 4.05 -9.88
N LYS A 117 19.42 5.02 -10.02
CA LYS A 117 19.09 6.40 -10.36
C LYS A 117 18.75 6.62 -11.84
N ASN A 118 18.95 5.62 -12.71
CA ASN A 118 18.93 5.79 -14.17
C ASN A 118 17.61 5.43 -14.90
N GLY A 119 16.50 5.26 -14.19
CA GLY A 119 15.17 5.12 -14.81
C GLY A 119 14.32 6.39 -14.73
#